data_AF-A0A954SVH9-F1
#
_entry.id   AF-A0A954SVH9-F1
#
_cell.length_a   1.000
_cell.length_b   1.000
_cell.length_c   1.000
_cell.angle_alpha   90.00
_cell.angle_beta   90.00
_cell.angle_gamma   90.00
#
_symmetry.space_group_name_H-M   'P 1'
#
loop_
_entity.id
_entity.type
_entity.pdbx_description
1 polymer ?
#
loop_
_entity_poly.entity_id
_entity_poly.type
_entity_poly.pdbx_seq_one_letter_code
_entity_poly.pdbx_strand_id
1 'polypeptide(L)'
;MYKILLCTRYLRTRYIALASIISVMLGVATMIVVNSVMDGFSTQMRDRIHNILADMVLEARNNQGEPDAELCMQKIREVAGEYVEELSPTVETWALLTVSSRGDSYSKPVN
;
A
#
# COMPACT_ATOMS: atom_id res chain seq x y z
N MET A 1 24.98 -1.25 -46.47
CA MET A 1 24.07 -0.07 -46.43
C MET A 1 22.79 -0.23 -47.25
N TYR A 2 22.78 -0.91 -48.41
CA TYR A 2 21.58 -1.03 -49.26
C TYR A 2 20.45 -1.95 -48.74
N LYS A 3 20.78 -2.94 -47.88
CA LYS A 3 19.81 -3.95 -47.42
C LYS A 3 18.65 -3.34 -46.64
N ILE A 4 18.91 -2.40 -45.73
CA ILE A 4 17.85 -1.72 -44.96
C ILE A 4 16.96 -0.89 -45.89
N LEU A 5 17.54 -0.13 -46.83
CA LEU A 5 16.78 0.65 -47.82
C LEU A 5 15.85 -0.24 -48.67
N LEU A 6 16.34 -1.41 -49.10
CA LEU A 6 15.54 -2.38 -49.86
C LEU A 6 14.46 -3.04 -49.00
N CYS A 7 14.78 -3.45 -47.76
CA CYS A 7 13.81 -4.02 -46.81
C CYS A 7 12.68 -3.03 -46.49
N THR A 8 13.00 -1.76 -46.24
CA THR A 8 11.98 -0.73 -45.93
C THR A 8 11.09 -0.46 -47.13
N ARG A 9 11.64 -0.42 -48.36
CA ARG A 9 10.83 -0.29 -49.58
C ARG A 9 9.92 -1.50 -49.78
N TYR A 10 10.43 -2.71 -49.54
CA TYR A 10 9.68 -3.96 -49.69
C TYR A 10 8.57 -4.11 -48.64
N LEU A 11 8.81 -3.70 -47.39
CA LEU A 11 7.78 -3.65 -46.35
C LEU A 11 6.66 -2.67 -46.71
N ARG A 12 7.02 -1.49 -47.25
CA ARG A 12 6.04 -0.43 -47.57
C ARG A 12 5.12 -0.82 -48.73
N THR A 13 5.59 -1.61 -49.68
CA THR A 13 4.79 -2.03 -50.83
C THR A 13 3.93 -3.26 -50.54
N ARG A 14 4.22 -4.04 -49.47
CA ARG A 14 3.50 -5.28 -49.14
C ARG A 14 2.76 -5.17 -47.80
N TYR A 15 1.52 -4.70 -47.85
CA TYR A 15 0.66 -4.49 -46.66
C TYR A 15 0.50 -5.74 -45.76
N ILE A 16 0.50 -6.95 -46.33
CA ILE A 16 0.39 -8.21 -45.57
C ILE A 16 1.58 -8.39 -44.62
N ALA A 17 2.80 -8.02 -45.05
CA ALA A 17 4.00 -8.13 -44.23
C ALA A 17 3.96 -7.13 -43.05
N LEU A 18 3.46 -5.92 -43.32
CA LEU A 18 3.31 -4.89 -42.30
C LEU A 18 2.26 -5.28 -41.24
N ALA A 19 1.12 -5.84 -41.68
CA ALA A 19 0.08 -6.35 -40.78
C ALA A 19 0.61 -7.47 -39.87
N SER A 20 1.44 -8.38 -40.39
CA SER A 20 2.06 -9.46 -39.60
C SER A 20 2.98 -8.93 -38.50
N ILE A 21 3.81 -7.92 -38.82
CA ILE A 21 4.74 -7.34 -37.84
C ILE A 21 3.98 -6.59 -36.74
N ILE A 22 2.94 -5.83 -37.11
CA ILE A 22 2.08 -5.15 -36.13
C ILE A 22 1.38 -6.16 -35.23
N SER A 23 0.88 -7.27 -35.77
CA SER A 23 0.24 -8.33 -34.99
C SER A 23 1.19 -8.91 -33.94
N VAL A 24 2.42 -9.23 -34.32
CA VAL A 24 3.44 -9.73 -33.39
C VAL A 24 3.83 -8.66 -32.36
N MET A 25 4.01 -7.40 -32.79
CA MET A 25 4.29 -6.30 -31.86
C MET A 25 3.17 -6.12 -30.83
N LEU A 26 1.91 -6.20 -31.24
CA LEU A 26 0.78 -6.10 -30.34
C LEU A 26 0.79 -7.27 -29.34
N GLY A 27 1.03 -8.49 -29.79
CA GLY A 27 1.11 -9.67 -28.92
C GLY A 27 2.24 -9.62 -27.90
N VAL A 28 3.42 -9.14 -28.31
CA VAL A 28 4.54 -8.94 -27.37
C VAL A 28 4.24 -7.78 -26.42
N ALA A 29 3.62 -6.70 -26.90
CA ALA A 29 3.23 -5.57 -26.07
C ALA A 29 2.21 -5.97 -25.00
N THR A 30 1.19 -6.79 -25.34
CA THR A 30 0.23 -7.27 -24.34
C THR A 30 0.91 -8.18 -23.31
N MET A 31 1.82 -9.06 -23.72
CA MET A 31 2.57 -9.92 -22.81
C MET A 31 3.43 -9.11 -21.82
N ILE A 32 4.14 -8.09 -22.32
CA ILE A 32 4.93 -7.18 -21.49
C ILE A 32 4.04 -6.43 -20.51
N VAL A 33 2.95 -5.80 -21.00
CA VAL A 33 2.06 -4.99 -20.16
C VAL A 33 1.47 -5.81 -19.03
N VAL A 34 0.97 -7.03 -19.30
CA VAL A 34 0.37 -7.87 -18.26
C VAL A 34 1.39 -8.23 -17.20
N ASN A 35 2.60 -8.64 -17.60
CA ASN A 35 3.64 -9.00 -16.64
C ASN A 35 4.04 -7.80 -15.78
N SER A 36 4.24 -6.63 -16.41
CA SER A 36 4.60 -5.39 -15.71
C SER A 36 3.51 -4.90 -14.76
N VAL A 37 2.23 -5.03 -15.14
CA VAL A 37 1.10 -4.63 -14.28
C VAL A 37 1.00 -5.53 -13.06
N MET A 38 1.16 -6.85 -13.23
CA MET A 38 1.06 -7.80 -12.12
C MET A 38 2.18 -7.60 -11.10
N ASP A 39 3.43 -7.40 -11.56
CA ASP A 39 4.56 -7.09 -10.68
C ASP A 39 4.35 -5.79 -9.89
N GLY A 40 3.88 -4.74 -10.59
CA GLY A 40 3.60 -3.45 -9.96
C GLY A 40 2.45 -3.54 -8.94
N PHE A 41 1.43 -4.35 -9.23
CA PHE A 41 0.29 -4.55 -8.35
C PHE A 41 0.66 -5.33 -7.08
N SER A 42 1.45 -6.40 -7.20
CA SER A 42 1.90 -7.18 -6.04
C SER A 42 2.67 -6.32 -5.03
N THR A 43 3.56 -5.47 -5.52
CA THR A 43 4.33 -4.52 -4.69
C THR A 43 3.40 -3.51 -4.01
N GLN A 44 2.52 -2.86 -4.77
CA GLN A 44 1.60 -1.87 -4.21
C GLN A 44 0.59 -2.47 -3.23
N MET A 45 0.11 -3.69 -3.45
CA MET A 45 -0.77 -4.36 -2.50
C MET A 45 -0.06 -4.62 -1.18
N ARG A 46 1.19 -5.10 -1.25
CA ARG A 46 2.00 -5.37 -0.06
C ARG A 46 2.25 -4.08 0.73
N ASP A 47 2.62 -3.00 0.06
CA ASP A 47 2.87 -1.71 0.71
C ASP A 47 1.60 -1.11 1.34
N ARG A 48 0.43 -1.27 0.69
CA ARG A 48 -0.84 -0.78 1.25
C ARG A 48 -1.29 -1.56 2.48
N ILE A 49 -1.05 -2.88 2.51
CA ILE A 49 -1.40 -3.70 3.67
C ILE A 49 -0.47 -3.38 4.84
N HIS A 50 0.83 -3.20 4.59
CA HIS A 50 1.80 -2.88 5.64
C HIS A 50 1.64 -1.45 6.19
N ASN A 51 1.30 -0.45 5.36
CA ASN A 51 1.17 0.94 5.83
C ASN A 51 -0.05 1.23 6.73
N ILE A 52 -0.99 0.30 6.89
CA ILE A 52 -2.20 0.51 7.70
C ILE A 52 -2.01 -0.01 9.14
N LEU A 53 -1.04 -0.90 9.36
CA LEU A 53 -0.85 -1.55 10.66
C LEU A 53 0.53 -1.22 11.23
N ALA A 54 0.59 -1.00 12.54
CA ALA A 54 1.86 -0.97 13.24
C ALA A 54 2.56 -2.33 13.08
N ASP A 55 3.86 -2.32 12.74
CA ASP A 55 4.65 -3.55 12.59
C ASP A 55 4.71 -4.37 13.89
N MET A 56 4.65 -3.69 15.03
CA MET A 56 4.55 -4.30 16.36
C MET A 56 3.55 -3.53 17.22
N VAL A 57 2.67 -4.27 17.89
CA VAL A 57 1.72 -3.73 18.86
C VAL A 57 2.06 -4.31 20.23
N LEU A 58 2.22 -3.42 21.21
CA LEU A 58 2.47 -3.79 22.60
C LEU A 58 1.21 -3.53 23.40
N GLU A 59 0.62 -4.62 23.92
CA GLU A 59 -0.58 -4.56 24.73
C GLU A 59 -0.27 -4.93 26.17
N ALA A 60 -0.90 -4.22 27.10
CA ALA A 60 -0.84 -4.58 28.51
C ALA A 60 -1.65 -5.87 28.72
N ARG A 61 -1.12 -6.80 29.51
CA ARG A 61 -1.80 -8.07 29.78
C ARG A 61 -3.06 -7.92 30.66
N ASN A 62 -3.23 -6.76 31.29
CA ASN A 62 -4.34 -6.44 32.16
C ASN A 62 -5.38 -5.59 31.43
N ASN A 63 -6.64 -5.67 31.85
CA ASN A 63 -7.73 -4.86 31.28
C ASN A 63 -7.67 -3.37 31.69
N GLN A 64 -6.64 -2.96 32.43
CA GLN A 64 -6.46 -1.59 32.91
C GLN A 64 -5.46 -0.78 32.07
N GLY A 65 -4.71 -1.42 31.17
CA GLY A 65 -3.67 -0.76 30.41
C GLY A 65 -2.45 -0.41 31.25
N GLU A 66 -1.48 0.23 30.60
CA GLU A 66 -0.33 0.83 31.28
C GLU A 66 -0.65 2.31 31.59
N PRO A 67 -0.62 2.75 32.87
CA PRO A 67 -0.95 4.12 33.25
C PRO A 67 0.07 5.16 32.76
N ASP A 68 1.32 4.75 32.51
CA ASP A 68 2.39 5.64 32.04
C ASP A 68 2.95 5.16 30.69
N ALA A 69 2.29 5.60 29.62
CA ALA A 69 2.70 5.29 28.26
C ALA A 69 4.08 5.92 27.91
N GLU A 70 4.38 7.10 28.43
CA GLU A 70 5.64 7.81 28.18
C GLU A 70 6.84 7.04 28.72
N LEU A 71 6.73 6.54 29.96
CA LEU A 71 7.79 5.74 30.57
C LEU A 71 8.00 4.41 29.84
N CYS A 72 6.93 3.79 29.33
CA CYS A 72 7.03 2.59 28.51
C CYS A 72 7.74 2.88 27.17
N MET A 73 7.34 3.96 26.49
CA MET A 73 7.99 4.41 25.25
C MET A 73 9.47 4.76 25.45
N GLN A 74 9.83 5.38 26.57
CA GLN A 74 11.23 5.67 26.89
C GLN A 74 12.07 4.40 27.02
N LYS A 75 11.58 3.39 27.75
CA LYS A 75 12.25 2.08 27.85
C LYS A 75 12.43 1.42 26.49
N ILE A 76 11.42 1.50 25.63
CA ILE A 76 11.50 0.96 24.26
C ILE A 76 12.56 1.71 23.45
N ARG A 77 12.62 3.04 23.54
CA ARG A 77 13.64 3.86 22.88
C ARG A 77 15.05 3.56 23.40
N GLU A 78 15.23 3.31 24.69
CA GLU A 78 16.52 2.95 25.28
C GLU A 78 17.06 1.61 24.76
N VAL A 79 16.19 0.62 24.57
CA VAL A 79 16.59 -0.74 24.15
C VAL A 79 16.66 -0.88 22.62
N ALA A 80 15.71 -0.29 21.91
CA ALA A 80 15.48 -0.56 20.49
C ALA A 80 15.28 0.71 19.65
N GLY A 81 15.60 1.89 20.17
CA GLY A 81 15.35 3.17 19.48
C GLY A 81 16.01 3.30 18.10
N GLU A 82 17.07 2.54 17.80
CA GLU A 82 17.69 2.51 16.47
C GLU A 82 16.81 1.82 15.41
N TYR A 83 15.92 0.91 15.82
CA TYR A 83 15.04 0.15 14.94
C TYR A 83 13.61 0.71 14.89
N VAL A 84 13.31 1.75 15.67
CA VAL A 84 11.97 2.29 15.85
C VAL A 84 11.91 3.66 15.19
N GLU A 85 11.15 3.78 14.10
CA GLU A 85 10.91 5.05 13.41
C GLU A 85 9.96 5.96 14.20
N GLU A 86 8.84 5.40 14.68
CA GLU A 86 7.83 6.14 15.43
C GLU A 86 7.10 5.24 16.46
N LEU A 87 6.59 5.86 17.52
CA LEU A 87 5.78 5.20 18.56
C LEU A 87 4.51 6.03 18.78
N SER A 88 3.36 5.37 18.84
CA SER A 88 2.08 6.00 19.12
C SER A 88 1.37 5.30 20.28
N PRO A 89 1.10 5.99 21.39
CA PRO A 89 0.30 5.41 22.48
C PRO A 89 -1.17 5.38 22.07
N THR A 90 -1.80 4.21 22.17
CA THR A 90 -3.22 4.03 21.83
C THR A 90 -3.96 3.43 23.02
N VAL A 91 -5.19 3.92 23.26
CA VAL A 91 -6.09 3.41 24.30
C VAL A 91 -7.35 2.92 23.63
N GLU A 92 -7.66 1.63 23.79
CA GLU A 92 -8.92 1.02 23.36
C GLU A 92 -9.77 0.74 24.61
N THR A 93 -10.95 1.37 24.70
CA THR A 93 -11.86 1.20 25.84
C THR A 93 -13.30 1.46 25.43
N TRP A 94 -14.24 0.74 26.07
CA TRP A 94 -15.65 1.02 25.91
C TRP A 94 -16.03 2.31 26.62
N ALA A 95 -16.68 3.22 25.89
CA ALA A 95 -17.10 4.50 26.45
C ALA A 95 -18.58 4.81 26.16
N LEU A 96 -19.17 5.66 27.00
CA LEU A 96 -20.48 6.26 26.76
C LEU A 96 -20.26 7.73 26.38
N LEU A 97 -20.66 8.08 25.17
CA LEU A 97 -20.62 9.46 24.71
C LEU A 97 -21.95 10.13 25.04
N THR A 98 -21.90 11.17 25.87
CA THR A 98 -23.05 12.04 26.13
C THR A 98 -22.89 13.33 25.36
N VAL A 99 -23.85 13.63 24.48
CA VAL A 99 -23.87 14.87 23.71
C VAL A 99 -25.05 15.71 24.15
N SER A 100 -24.77 16.94 24.59
CA SER A 100 -25.80 17.94 24.90
C SER A 100 -25.99 18.88 23.72
N SER A 101 -27.20 18.96 23.16
CA SER A 101 -27.55 19.93 22.13
C SER A 101 -28.94 20.51 22.39
N ARG A 102 -29.05 21.85 22.37
CA ARG A 102 -30.31 22.58 22.60
C ARG A 102 -31.08 22.18 23.87
N GLY A 103 -30.36 21.85 24.95
CA GLY A 103 -30.97 21.52 26.24
C GLY A 103 -31.34 20.05 26.43
N ASP A 104 -31.32 19.24 25.36
CA ASP A 104 -31.48 17.80 25.44
C ASP A 104 -30.11 17.10 25.49
N SER A 105 -29.96 16.14 26.39
CA SER A 105 -28.77 15.28 26.50
C SER A 105 -29.13 13.88 26.06
N TYR A 106 -28.42 13.36 25.06
CA TYR A 106 -28.54 11.97 24.64
C TYR A 106 -27.22 11.25 24.86
N SER A 107 -27.28 10.08 25.47
CA SER A 107 -26.13 9.20 25.70
C SER A 107 -26.21 8.02 24.75
N LYS A 108 -25.11 7.74 24.04
CA LYS A 108 -24.96 6.55 23.20
C LYS A 108 -23.66 5.82 23.53
N PRO A 109 -23.66 4.48 23.59
CA PRO A 109 -22.43 3.71 23.69
C PRO A 109 -21.61 3.90 22.41
N VAL A 110 -20.32 4.08 22.56
CA VAL A 110 -19.33 4.12 21.48
C VAL A 110 -18.24 3.08 21.76
N ASN A 111 -17.80 2.43 20.69
CA ASN A 111 -16.76 1.41 20.70
C ASN A 111 -15.49 2.03 20.12
#